data_AF-A0A931VEM3-F1
#
_entry.id   AF-A0A931VEM3-F1
#
_cell.length_a   1.000
_cell.length_b   1.000
_cell.length_c   1.000
_cell.angle_alpha   90.00
_cell.angle_beta   90.00
_cell.angle_gamma   90.00
#
_symmetry.space_group_name_H-M   'P 1'
#
loop_
_entity.id
_entity.type
_entity.pdbx_description
1 polymer ?
#
loop_
_entity_poly.entity_id
_entity_poly.type
_entity_poly.pdbx_seq_one_letter_code
_entity_poly.pdbx_strand_id
1 'polypeptide(L)'
;MVLFPEGLKQSPTLAREEVAFRCLQPNGITRVNHTGQEGDFHEAYNFLVDAGCNPAFVKKVIHPTTGRWIFKVRDPNTFLEKPLDVLAGEHNEDLLVPYELAQASLDTIRKEGFNEHSLPHVKDVAAASLQLLWLMNLKESFGENFVEHFPSEEAAHDLIMKIGLEAGYWHDIFNIFSRYSHSFGSVELAAQSFSALTKNPMFFSPLADAIQLHDEPVMKGKIMSWGELSVDQLIDQVRRQINPWARALFVADKIQISPFRLNPRSNTREAIDVEPHAVANHIGRAKELVLSPDRKHAFFVLEIMTEMLDQHREMFPGLAQQSSDQSGRVKPYAPKWMQEQYKGGAFPIPYNHAYEDMVSSLYHDRLVLSYIMLFASFPQLRRIYVVFQDRLATPEMASAEGLESIKIREGNLNLTDLLPSGDWSGKTIDRTSAGEHFAMMRKKHVLKSLRKSSK
;
A
#
# COMPACT_ATOMS: atom_id res chain seq x y z
N MET A 1 -0.27 7.53 24.97
CA MET A 1 1.19 7.67 25.12
C MET A 1 1.84 7.09 23.88
N VAL A 2 2.21 7.92 22.91
CA VAL A 2 2.84 7.48 21.65
C VAL A 2 4.34 7.35 21.91
N LEU A 3 4.86 6.12 21.92
CA LEU A 3 6.28 5.85 22.07
C LEU A 3 6.93 5.92 20.69
N PHE A 4 7.63 7.03 20.40
CA PHE A 4 8.59 7.05 19.30
C PHE A 4 9.80 6.20 19.71
N PRO A 5 10.33 5.33 18.84
CA PRO A 5 11.54 4.56 19.15
C PRO A 5 12.73 5.52 19.30
N GLU A 6 13.31 5.57 20.50
CA GLU A 6 14.53 6.32 20.78
C GLU A 6 15.70 5.79 19.93
N GLY A 7 16.44 6.68 19.27
CA GLY A 7 17.74 6.34 18.67
C GLY A 7 17.94 6.64 17.17
N LEU A 8 17.10 7.45 16.52
CA LEU A 8 17.43 7.97 15.18
C LEU A 8 18.30 9.23 15.30
N LYS A 9 19.58 9.13 14.91
CA LYS A 9 20.42 10.32 14.68
C LYS A 9 19.71 11.23 13.66
N GLN A 10 19.54 12.50 14.03
CA GLN A 10 18.80 13.49 13.24
C GLN A 10 19.41 13.66 11.85
N SER A 11 18.72 13.15 10.84
CA SER A 11 18.92 13.58 9.46
C SER A 11 18.31 14.99 9.31
N PRO A 12 18.90 15.91 8.52
CA PRO A 12 18.26 17.18 8.16
C PRO A 12 16.85 17.01 7.60
N THR A 13 16.57 15.86 6.97
CA THR A 13 15.24 15.46 6.49
C THR A 13 14.26 15.23 7.64
N LEU A 14 14.69 14.55 8.71
CA LEU A 14 13.86 14.29 9.89
C LEU A 14 13.55 15.57 10.66
N ALA A 15 14.49 16.53 10.72
CA ALA A 15 14.25 17.83 11.34
C ALA A 15 13.17 18.64 10.59
N ARG A 16 13.13 18.54 9.26
CA ARG A 16 12.09 19.19 8.43
C ARG A 16 10.73 18.50 8.55
N GLU A 17 10.70 17.16 8.59
CA GLU A 17 9.46 16.38 8.80
C GLU A 17 8.89 16.58 10.22
N GLU A 18 9.74 16.74 11.24
CA GLU A 18 9.34 17.00 12.64
C GLU A 18 8.76 18.41 12.81
N VAL A 19 9.28 19.40 12.09
CA VAL A 19 8.73 20.76 12.02
C VAL A 19 7.31 20.77 11.46
N ALA A 20 7.07 20.11 10.33
CA ALA A 20 5.75 20.07 9.69
C ALA A 20 4.67 19.39 10.57
N PHE A 21 5.02 18.34 11.31
CA PHE A 21 4.10 17.65 12.22
C PHE A 21 3.64 18.52 13.40
N ARG A 22 4.49 19.46 13.86
CA ARG A 22 4.16 20.36 14.97
C ARG A 22 3.15 21.45 14.59
N CYS A 23 2.99 21.75 13.30
CA CYS A 23 2.11 22.82 12.82
C CYS A 23 0.61 22.43 12.73
N LEU A 24 0.24 21.16 12.87
CA LEU A 24 -1.10 20.66 12.48
C LEU A 24 -2.02 20.25 13.63
N GLN A 25 -1.57 20.34 14.90
CA GLN A 25 -2.38 19.94 16.04
C GLN A 25 -3.43 21.01 16.42
N PRO A 26 -4.74 20.71 16.37
CA PRO A 26 -5.78 21.69 16.69
C PRO A 26 -6.00 21.88 18.19
N ASN A 27 -5.59 20.93 19.05
CA ASN A 27 -5.75 20.99 20.50
C ASN A 27 -4.68 20.12 21.19
N GLY A 28 -3.67 20.77 21.79
CA GLY A 28 -2.59 20.24 22.64
C GLY A 28 -2.47 18.74 22.87
N ILE A 29 -1.48 18.11 22.22
CA ILE A 29 -0.48 17.31 22.95
C ILE A 29 0.88 17.95 22.70
N THR A 30 1.32 18.70 23.71
CA THR A 30 2.63 19.33 23.79
C THR A 30 3.74 18.29 23.60
N ARG A 31 4.46 18.35 22.48
CA ARG A 31 5.92 18.22 22.54
C ARG A 31 6.49 19.62 22.45
N VAL A 32 6.67 20.19 23.63
CA VAL A 32 7.60 21.28 23.90
C VAL A 32 8.90 20.92 23.18
N ASN A 33 9.27 21.71 22.18
CA ASN A 33 10.66 21.74 21.74
C ASN A 33 11.51 21.99 23.00
N HIS A 34 12.68 21.37 23.16
CA HIS A 34 13.51 21.50 24.38
C HIS A 34 13.90 22.94 24.78
N THR A 35 13.45 23.95 24.01
CA THR A 35 13.66 25.39 24.19
C THR A 35 12.41 26.18 24.62
N GLY A 36 11.23 25.58 24.76
CA GLY A 36 10.05 26.28 25.32
C GLY A 36 9.47 27.43 24.47
N GLN A 37 9.75 27.49 23.18
CA GLN A 37 9.12 28.46 22.27
C GLN A 37 7.88 27.86 21.59
N GLU A 38 6.79 28.63 21.58
CA GLU A 38 5.62 28.39 20.73
C GLU A 38 6.07 28.35 19.27
N GLY A 39 5.84 27.22 18.58
CA GLY A 39 6.24 27.05 17.18
C GLY A 39 5.46 27.99 16.28
N ASP A 40 6.17 28.76 15.47
CA ASP A 40 5.61 29.72 14.52
C ASP A 40 4.91 28.95 13.39
N PHE A 41 3.61 29.16 13.23
CA PHE A 41 2.79 28.42 12.27
C PHE A 41 3.04 28.80 10.79
N HIS A 42 4.03 29.66 10.50
CA HIS A 42 4.46 30.00 9.13
C HIS A 42 5.18 28.85 8.39
N GLU A 43 5.55 27.76 9.06
CA GLU A 43 6.50 26.77 8.53
C GLU A 43 5.92 25.81 7.47
N ALA A 44 4.64 25.39 7.56
CA ALA A 44 4.09 24.37 6.63
C ALA A 44 3.86 24.89 5.20
N TYR A 45 3.36 26.13 5.06
CA TYR A 45 3.19 26.76 3.74
C TYR A 45 4.56 27.04 3.11
N ASN A 46 5.46 27.67 3.87
CA ASN A 46 6.81 28.00 3.39
C ASN A 46 7.60 26.73 3.06
N PHE A 47 7.48 25.67 3.85
CA PHE A 47 8.08 24.37 3.56
C PHE A 47 7.70 23.85 2.17
N LEU A 48 6.41 23.89 1.80
CA LEU A 48 5.97 23.43 0.49
C LEU A 48 6.45 24.35 -0.62
N VAL A 49 6.43 25.66 -0.41
CA VAL A 49 6.96 26.63 -1.40
C VAL A 49 8.48 26.44 -1.58
N ASP A 50 9.23 26.26 -0.50
CA ASP A 50 10.67 25.97 -0.51
C ASP A 50 10.99 24.60 -1.11
N ALA A 51 10.05 23.66 -1.00
CA ALA A 51 10.09 22.38 -1.71
C ALA A 51 9.75 22.49 -3.20
N GLY A 52 9.46 23.71 -3.71
CA GLY A 52 9.20 23.98 -5.12
C GLY A 52 7.72 23.89 -5.53
N CYS A 53 6.79 23.72 -4.59
CA CYS A 53 5.36 23.69 -4.88
C CYS A 53 4.84 25.07 -5.28
N ASN A 54 3.89 25.11 -6.22
CA ASN A 54 3.28 26.36 -6.66
C ASN A 54 2.50 27.03 -5.50
N PRO A 55 2.86 28.25 -5.06
CA PRO A 55 2.19 28.96 -3.98
C PRO A 55 0.67 29.09 -4.17
N ALA A 56 0.21 29.23 -5.42
CA ALA A 56 -1.21 29.31 -5.74
C ALA A 56 -1.97 28.00 -5.52
N PHE A 57 -1.28 26.85 -5.54
CA PHE A 57 -1.86 25.53 -5.26
C PHE A 57 -1.81 25.26 -3.76
N VAL A 58 -0.68 25.58 -3.11
CA VAL A 58 -0.53 25.44 -1.65
C VAL A 58 -1.62 26.21 -0.91
N LYS A 59 -1.94 27.45 -1.32
CA LYS A 59 -2.99 28.26 -0.68
C LYS A 59 -4.41 27.71 -0.81
N LYS A 60 -4.65 26.69 -1.66
CA LYS A 60 -5.96 26.01 -1.73
C LYS A 60 -6.18 25.03 -0.57
N VAL A 61 -5.09 24.55 0.03
CA VAL A 61 -5.14 23.53 1.09
C VAL A 61 -4.58 24.02 2.42
N ILE A 62 -3.65 24.97 2.41
CA ILE A 62 -2.94 25.48 3.60
C ILE A 62 -3.00 27.01 3.63
N HIS A 63 -3.37 27.58 4.77
CA HIS A 63 -3.43 29.03 4.93
C HIS A 63 -2.02 29.65 4.89
N PRO A 64 -1.76 30.69 4.07
CA PRO A 64 -0.41 31.22 3.88
C PRO A 64 0.21 31.87 5.13
N THR A 65 -0.62 32.52 5.96
CA THR A 65 -0.14 33.18 7.19
C THR A 65 -0.10 32.28 8.41
N THR A 66 -1.03 31.32 8.52
CA THR A 66 -1.19 30.52 9.74
C THR A 66 -0.74 29.08 9.54
N GLY A 67 -0.30 28.67 8.35
CA GLY A 67 0.09 27.29 8.02
C GLY A 67 -0.95 26.22 8.30
N ARG A 68 -2.18 26.61 8.66
CA ARG A 68 -3.25 25.68 9.03
C ARG A 68 -3.80 24.98 7.80
N TRP A 69 -4.16 23.72 7.96
CA TRP A 69 -4.99 22.99 7.00
C TRP A 69 -6.37 23.67 6.89
N ILE A 70 -6.68 24.18 5.71
CA ILE A 70 -7.95 24.87 5.41
C ILE A 70 -8.83 24.09 4.43
N PHE A 71 -8.33 23.00 3.87
CA PHE A 71 -9.10 22.15 2.98
C PHE A 71 -10.25 21.47 3.73
N LYS A 72 -11.46 21.59 3.17
CA LYS A 72 -12.70 21.02 3.70
C LYS A 72 -13.39 20.26 2.59
N VAL A 73 -13.98 19.13 2.95
CA VAL A 73 -14.90 18.39 2.07
C VAL A 73 -16.17 19.23 1.90
N ARG A 74 -16.73 19.29 0.69
CA ARG A 74 -17.74 20.30 0.29
C ARG A 74 -18.98 20.37 1.19
N ASP A 75 -19.44 19.23 1.71
CA ASP A 75 -20.53 19.19 2.69
C ASP A 75 -20.39 17.99 3.63
N PRO A 76 -19.76 18.15 4.82
CA PRO A 76 -19.54 17.05 5.75
C PRO A 76 -20.83 16.57 6.43
N ASN A 77 -21.95 17.31 6.33
CA ASN A 77 -23.20 16.94 7.00
C ASN A 77 -24.03 15.95 6.18
N THR A 78 -24.02 16.08 4.84
CA THR A 78 -24.71 15.16 3.93
C THR A 78 -23.78 14.12 3.32
N PHE A 79 -22.49 14.19 3.61
CA PHE A 79 -21.46 13.31 3.06
C PHE A 79 -21.81 11.82 3.20
N LEU A 80 -22.29 11.39 4.36
CA LEU A 80 -22.68 10.00 4.59
C LEU A 80 -24.01 9.62 3.92
N GLU A 81 -24.82 10.57 3.48
CA GLU A 81 -26.09 10.33 2.81
C GLU A 81 -25.92 10.14 1.30
N LYS A 82 -24.81 10.61 0.73
CA LYS A 82 -24.55 10.52 -0.71
C LYS A 82 -24.31 9.07 -1.16
N PRO A 83 -24.71 8.70 -2.38
CA PRO A 83 -24.31 7.43 -2.99
C PRO A 83 -22.79 7.29 -3.13
N LEU A 84 -22.29 6.05 -3.07
CA LEU A 84 -20.85 5.75 -3.09
C LEU A 84 -20.14 6.24 -4.36
N ASP A 85 -20.79 6.13 -5.52
CA ASP A 85 -20.28 6.58 -6.82
C ASP A 85 -20.17 8.10 -6.90
N VAL A 86 -21.15 8.82 -6.32
CA VAL A 86 -21.10 10.28 -6.20
C VAL A 86 -19.93 10.71 -5.31
N LEU A 87 -19.74 10.06 -4.17
CA LEU A 87 -18.61 10.32 -3.27
C LEU A 87 -17.26 10.09 -3.96
N ALA A 88 -17.11 8.97 -4.66
CA ALA A 88 -15.90 8.69 -5.43
C ALA A 88 -15.63 9.73 -6.52
N GLY A 89 -16.70 10.23 -7.18
CA GLY A 89 -16.63 11.32 -8.15
C GLY A 89 -16.11 12.63 -7.54
N GLU A 90 -16.70 13.06 -6.41
CA GLU A 90 -16.30 14.28 -5.71
C GLU A 90 -14.85 14.23 -5.23
N HIS A 91 -14.39 13.10 -4.69
CA HIS A 91 -12.99 12.93 -4.27
C HIS A 91 -11.98 13.10 -5.40
N ASN A 92 -12.33 12.69 -6.62
CA ASN A 92 -11.44 12.86 -7.76
C ASN A 92 -11.20 14.34 -8.08
N GLU A 93 -12.16 15.21 -7.80
CA GLU A 93 -12.01 16.66 -7.96
C GLU A 93 -11.34 17.29 -6.74
N ASP A 94 -11.84 16.95 -5.55
CA ASP A 94 -11.49 17.62 -4.30
C ASP A 94 -10.06 17.28 -3.85
N LEU A 95 -9.63 16.03 -4.01
CA LEU A 95 -8.33 15.55 -3.53
C LEU A 95 -7.21 15.67 -4.57
N LEU A 96 -7.50 16.15 -5.78
CA LEU A 96 -6.50 16.34 -6.83
C LEU A 96 -5.33 17.22 -6.35
N VAL A 97 -5.64 18.41 -5.83
CA VAL A 97 -4.61 19.37 -5.39
C VAL A 97 -3.83 18.85 -4.18
N PRO A 98 -4.43 18.32 -3.11
CA PRO A 98 -3.70 17.67 -2.02
C PRO A 98 -2.68 16.63 -2.50
N TYR A 99 -3.06 15.73 -3.42
CA TYR A 99 -2.17 14.66 -3.88
C TYR A 99 -1.10 15.12 -4.87
N GLU A 100 -1.36 16.16 -5.68
CA GLU A 100 -0.30 16.81 -6.46
C GLU A 100 0.79 17.42 -5.55
N LEU A 101 0.37 18.06 -4.45
CA LEU A 101 1.29 18.62 -3.46
C LEU A 101 2.03 17.51 -2.68
N ALA A 102 1.34 16.41 -2.36
CA ALA A 102 1.96 15.24 -1.75
C ALA A 102 3.08 14.69 -2.62
N GLN A 103 2.83 14.47 -3.91
CA GLN A 103 3.85 13.98 -4.82
C GLN A 103 5.03 14.95 -4.94
N ALA A 104 4.76 16.25 -5.13
CA ALA A 104 5.80 17.25 -5.28
C ALA A 104 6.70 17.36 -4.04
N SER A 105 6.10 17.34 -2.84
CA SER A 105 6.85 17.36 -1.57
C SER A 105 7.78 16.15 -1.45
N LEU A 106 7.25 14.96 -1.73
CA LEU A 106 8.02 13.72 -1.65
C LEU A 106 9.18 13.70 -2.65
N ASP A 107 8.98 14.14 -3.89
CA ASP A 107 10.04 14.21 -4.91
C ASP A 107 11.20 15.10 -4.47
N THR A 108 10.90 16.22 -3.83
CA THR A 108 11.93 17.14 -3.35
C THR A 108 12.67 16.60 -2.13
N ILE A 109 11.98 15.89 -1.23
CA ILE A 109 12.57 15.28 -0.04
C ILE A 109 13.42 14.05 -0.42
N ARG A 110 12.91 13.22 -1.32
CA ARG A 110 13.50 11.95 -1.74
C ARG A 110 14.15 12.15 -3.10
N LYS A 111 15.43 12.53 -3.05
CA LYS A 111 16.23 12.84 -4.24
C LYS A 111 16.29 11.69 -5.26
N GLU A 112 16.12 10.43 -4.83
CA GLU A 112 16.22 9.25 -5.69
C GLU A 112 15.22 8.16 -5.24
N GLY A 113 14.50 7.56 -6.20
CA GLY A 113 13.82 6.27 -6.06
C GLY A 113 12.50 6.21 -5.31
N PHE A 114 11.79 7.34 -5.22
CA PHE A 114 10.48 7.35 -4.55
C PHE A 114 9.34 6.99 -5.52
N ASN A 115 8.42 6.14 -5.05
CA ASN A 115 7.24 5.73 -5.83
C ASN A 115 6.18 6.83 -5.87
N GLU A 116 5.35 6.85 -6.91
CA GLU A 116 4.18 7.72 -6.97
C GLU A 116 3.18 7.41 -5.85
N HIS A 117 2.74 8.46 -5.18
CA HIS A 117 1.64 8.48 -4.23
C HIS A 117 0.61 9.53 -4.70
N SER A 118 0.28 9.44 -5.98
CA SER A 118 -0.63 10.33 -6.69
C SER A 118 -2.09 9.88 -6.55
N LEU A 119 -3.04 10.73 -6.98
CA LEU A 119 -4.47 10.40 -6.96
C LEU A 119 -4.80 9.08 -7.69
N PRO A 120 -4.21 8.73 -8.85
CA PRO A 120 -4.41 7.42 -9.48
C PRO A 120 -4.10 6.24 -8.55
N HIS A 121 -2.99 6.28 -7.81
CA HIS A 121 -2.64 5.23 -6.85
C HIS A 121 -3.72 5.08 -5.78
N VAL A 122 -4.13 6.20 -5.20
CA VAL A 122 -5.11 6.25 -4.11
C VAL A 122 -6.46 5.71 -4.57
N LYS A 123 -6.87 6.01 -5.80
CA LYS A 123 -8.09 5.47 -6.42
C LYS A 123 -8.03 3.95 -6.58
N ASP A 124 -6.92 3.42 -7.08
CA ASP A 124 -6.72 1.98 -7.23
C ASP A 124 -6.79 1.27 -5.88
N VAL A 125 -6.14 1.83 -4.85
CA VAL A 125 -6.18 1.30 -3.48
C VAL A 125 -7.58 1.36 -2.91
N ALA A 126 -8.31 2.45 -3.09
CA ALA A 126 -9.70 2.56 -2.66
C ALA A 126 -10.57 1.49 -3.34
N ALA A 127 -10.48 1.34 -4.66
CA ALA A 127 -11.24 0.33 -5.40
C ALA A 127 -10.91 -1.10 -4.95
N ALA A 128 -9.62 -1.43 -4.78
CA ALA A 128 -9.20 -2.75 -4.30
C ALA A 128 -9.63 -3.01 -2.84
N SER A 129 -9.60 -1.99 -1.98
CA SER A 129 -10.09 -2.08 -0.60
C SER A 129 -11.59 -2.36 -0.57
N LEU A 130 -12.38 -1.66 -1.40
CA LEU A 130 -13.82 -1.92 -1.55
C LEU A 130 -14.10 -3.33 -2.06
N GLN A 131 -13.36 -3.80 -3.06
CA GLN A 131 -13.50 -5.17 -3.58
C GLN A 131 -13.23 -6.19 -2.47
N LEU A 132 -12.18 -6.00 -1.68
CA LEU A 132 -11.87 -6.87 -0.54
C LEU A 132 -12.97 -6.87 0.51
N LEU A 133 -13.48 -5.69 0.90
CA LEU A 133 -14.58 -5.57 1.85
C LEU A 133 -15.86 -6.24 1.35
N TRP A 134 -16.18 -6.08 0.07
CA TRP A 134 -17.33 -6.72 -0.56
C TRP A 134 -17.23 -8.26 -0.51
N LEU A 135 -16.02 -8.80 -0.67
CA LEU A 135 -15.78 -10.24 -0.61
C LEU A 135 -15.86 -10.79 0.82
N MET A 136 -15.61 -9.97 1.84
CA MET A 136 -15.64 -10.39 3.25
C MET A 136 -17.07 -10.74 3.69
N ASN A 137 -17.19 -11.77 4.53
CA ASN A 137 -18.45 -12.07 5.18
C ASN A 137 -18.69 -11.05 6.30
N LEU A 138 -19.60 -10.09 6.09
CA LEU A 138 -19.80 -8.97 7.02
C LEU A 138 -20.22 -9.42 8.43
N LYS A 139 -21.10 -10.42 8.56
CA LYS A 139 -21.52 -10.91 9.89
C LYS A 139 -20.35 -11.54 10.67
N GLU A 140 -19.52 -12.31 9.99
CA GLU A 140 -18.36 -12.95 10.61
C GLU A 140 -17.21 -11.97 10.88
N SER A 141 -17.04 -10.97 10.02
CA SER A 141 -15.91 -10.03 10.08
C SER A 141 -16.13 -8.89 11.06
N PHE A 142 -17.38 -8.48 11.26
CA PHE A 142 -17.76 -7.37 12.15
C PHE A 142 -18.48 -7.87 13.43
N GLY A 143 -18.83 -9.15 13.49
CA GLY A 143 -19.58 -9.75 14.59
C GLY A 143 -21.09 -9.58 14.45
N GLU A 144 -21.86 -10.48 15.07
CA GLU A 144 -23.34 -10.46 15.01
C GLU A 144 -23.90 -9.11 15.49
N ASN A 145 -23.32 -8.57 16.57
CA ASN A 145 -23.76 -7.31 17.17
C ASN A 145 -23.54 -6.07 16.26
N PHE A 146 -22.58 -6.08 15.33
CA PHE A 146 -22.33 -4.87 14.52
C PHE A 146 -23.50 -4.56 13.60
N VAL A 147 -24.11 -5.60 13.01
CA VAL A 147 -25.27 -5.44 12.10
C VAL A 147 -26.52 -5.01 12.87
N GLU A 148 -26.65 -5.40 14.15
CA GLU A 148 -27.81 -5.05 14.99
C GLU A 148 -27.96 -3.55 15.27
N HIS A 149 -26.89 -2.77 15.12
CA HIS A 149 -26.92 -1.31 15.32
C HIS A 149 -27.46 -0.55 14.10
N PHE A 150 -27.75 -1.24 12.99
CA PHE A 150 -28.22 -0.63 11.74
C PHE A 150 -29.69 -0.97 11.48
N PRO A 151 -30.43 -0.06 10.83
CA PRO A 151 -31.84 -0.29 10.49
C PRO A 151 -32.03 -1.41 9.45
N SER A 152 -31.00 -1.74 8.67
CA SER A 152 -30.99 -2.84 7.70
C SER A 152 -29.56 -3.31 7.41
N GLU A 153 -29.42 -4.52 6.86
CA GLU A 153 -28.13 -5.03 6.36
C GLU A 153 -27.58 -4.15 5.22
N GLU A 154 -28.46 -3.57 4.40
CA GLU A 154 -28.10 -2.65 3.33
C GLU A 154 -27.49 -1.36 3.89
N ALA A 155 -28.05 -0.80 4.95
CA ALA A 155 -27.51 0.40 5.61
C ALA A 155 -26.15 0.12 6.27
N ALA A 156 -25.98 -1.06 6.88
CA ALA A 156 -24.68 -1.48 7.40
C ALA A 156 -23.65 -1.62 6.29
N HIS A 157 -24.03 -2.27 5.19
CA HIS A 157 -23.17 -2.46 4.02
C HIS A 157 -22.74 -1.13 3.41
N ASP A 158 -23.68 -0.20 3.19
CA ASP A 158 -23.41 1.13 2.66
C ASP A 158 -22.39 1.90 3.51
N LEU A 159 -22.56 1.91 4.84
CA LEU A 159 -21.59 2.56 5.74
C LEU A 159 -20.21 1.89 5.67
N ILE A 160 -20.16 0.55 5.63
CA ILE A 160 -18.90 -0.20 5.50
C ILE A 160 -18.16 0.21 4.24
N MET A 161 -18.85 0.28 3.10
CA MET A 161 -18.24 0.66 1.83
C MET A 161 -17.80 2.13 1.84
N LYS A 162 -18.59 3.04 2.42
CA LYS A 162 -18.20 4.45 2.57
C LYS A 162 -16.95 4.63 3.41
N ILE A 163 -16.84 3.96 4.56
CA ILE A 163 -15.62 4.00 5.38
C ILE A 163 -14.43 3.43 4.60
N GLY A 164 -14.62 2.34 3.84
CA GLY A 164 -13.57 1.76 3.00
C GLY A 164 -13.09 2.72 1.91
N LEU A 165 -14.02 3.43 1.26
CA LEU A 165 -13.74 4.45 0.27
C LEU A 165 -12.93 5.59 0.88
N GLU A 166 -13.39 6.16 2.00
CA GLU A 166 -12.68 7.23 2.68
C GLU A 166 -11.31 6.80 3.17
N ALA A 167 -11.18 5.62 3.77
CA ALA A 167 -9.90 5.12 4.22
C ALA A 167 -8.93 5.00 3.03
N GLY A 168 -9.41 4.49 1.90
CA GLY A 168 -8.67 4.47 0.65
C GLY A 168 -8.23 5.85 0.19
N TYR A 169 -9.12 6.84 0.16
CA TYR A 169 -8.81 8.19 -0.31
C TYR A 169 -7.92 9.01 0.62
N TRP A 170 -7.90 8.72 1.91
CA TRP A 170 -7.21 9.55 2.90
C TRP A 170 -5.91 8.94 3.44
N HIS A 171 -5.61 7.65 3.18
CA HIS A 171 -4.52 6.95 3.86
C HIS A 171 -3.15 7.63 3.74
N ASP A 172 -2.81 8.16 2.56
CA ASP A 172 -1.48 8.68 2.24
C ASP A 172 -1.44 10.21 2.05
N ILE A 173 -2.53 10.93 2.33
CA ILE A 173 -2.63 12.38 2.07
C ILE A 173 -1.60 13.20 2.84
N PHE A 174 -1.17 12.74 4.02
CA PHE A 174 -0.18 13.43 4.83
C PHE A 174 1.26 13.30 4.30
N ASN A 175 1.49 12.51 3.25
CA ASN A 175 2.80 12.52 2.57
C ASN A 175 3.18 13.90 2.02
N ILE A 176 2.23 14.85 1.91
CA ILE A 176 2.51 16.28 1.72
C ILE A 176 3.49 16.86 2.75
N PHE A 177 3.50 16.35 3.97
CA PHE A 177 4.36 16.83 5.05
C PHE A 177 5.44 15.84 5.46
N SER A 178 5.12 14.54 5.52
CA SER A 178 6.05 13.55 6.04
C SER A 178 5.68 12.14 5.59
N ARG A 179 6.66 11.42 5.07
CA ARG A 179 6.51 9.98 4.81
C ARG A 179 6.57 9.16 6.10
N TYR A 180 7.27 9.62 7.12
CA TYR A 180 7.48 8.83 8.34
C TYR A 180 6.23 8.79 9.24
N SER A 181 5.46 9.88 9.27
CA SER A 181 4.27 10.01 10.12
C SER A 181 2.96 10.07 9.33
N HIS A 182 2.99 9.72 8.04
CA HIS A 182 1.83 9.88 7.15
C HIS A 182 0.57 9.21 7.70
N SER A 183 0.67 7.99 8.21
CA SER A 183 -0.48 7.25 8.76
C SER A 183 -1.17 7.96 9.92
N PHE A 184 -0.42 8.58 10.82
CA PHE A 184 -0.99 9.34 11.94
C PHE A 184 -1.50 10.71 11.49
N GLY A 185 -0.70 11.43 10.70
CA GLY A 185 -1.06 12.75 10.23
C GLY A 185 -2.25 12.74 9.26
N SER A 186 -2.43 11.66 8.48
CA SER A 186 -3.59 11.48 7.60
C SER A 186 -4.88 11.38 8.41
N VAL A 187 -4.85 10.74 9.59
CA VAL A 187 -6.00 10.73 10.52
C VAL A 187 -6.29 12.15 11.02
N GLU A 188 -5.25 12.93 11.37
CA GLU A 188 -5.42 14.31 11.83
C GLU A 188 -6.02 15.20 10.75
N LEU A 189 -5.57 15.08 9.50
CA LEU A 189 -6.13 15.82 8.37
C LEU A 189 -7.57 15.39 8.07
N ALA A 190 -7.86 14.08 8.10
CA ALA A 190 -9.21 13.56 7.96
C ALA A 190 -10.13 14.11 9.08
N ALA A 191 -9.67 14.14 10.34
CA ALA A 191 -10.46 14.71 11.45
C ALA A 191 -10.81 16.18 11.22
N GLN A 192 -9.86 16.96 10.67
CA GLN A 192 -10.07 18.36 10.37
C GLN A 192 -11.00 18.57 9.18
N SER A 193 -10.92 17.73 8.15
CA SER A 193 -11.77 17.82 6.96
C SER A 193 -13.19 17.29 7.22
N PHE A 194 -13.34 16.24 8.03
CA PHE A 194 -14.62 15.64 8.45
C PHE A 194 -15.08 16.11 9.83
N SER A 195 -14.85 17.38 10.19
CA SER A 195 -15.04 17.85 11.57
C SER A 195 -16.44 17.57 12.15
N ALA A 196 -17.49 17.58 11.32
CA ALA A 196 -18.85 17.23 11.75
C ALA A 196 -19.00 15.72 12.08
N LEU A 197 -18.32 14.84 11.34
CA LEU A 197 -18.43 13.38 11.45
C LEU A 197 -17.47 12.78 12.48
N THR A 198 -16.47 13.54 12.95
CA THR A 198 -15.60 13.11 14.06
C THR A 198 -16.36 12.72 15.33
N LYS A 199 -17.58 13.26 15.51
CA LYS A 199 -18.46 12.94 16.63
C LYS A 199 -19.24 11.63 16.45
N ASN A 200 -19.26 11.06 15.25
CA ASN A 200 -19.89 9.77 14.97
C ASN A 200 -18.84 8.66 15.12
N PRO A 201 -18.80 7.94 16.28
CA PRO A 201 -17.79 6.91 16.51
C PRO A 201 -17.94 5.70 15.59
N MET A 202 -19.14 5.44 15.05
CA MET A 202 -19.38 4.35 14.09
C MET A 202 -18.74 4.61 12.74
N PHE A 203 -18.46 5.87 12.41
CA PHE A 203 -17.77 6.26 11.19
C PHE A 203 -16.29 6.56 11.44
N PHE A 204 -16.01 7.49 12.36
CA PHE A 204 -14.67 8.07 12.44
C PHE A 204 -13.66 7.14 13.12
N SER A 205 -14.05 6.36 14.13
CA SER A 205 -13.11 5.44 14.80
C SER A 205 -12.63 4.34 13.85
N PRO A 206 -13.51 3.65 13.08
CA PRO A 206 -13.06 2.70 12.07
C PRO A 206 -12.21 3.32 10.96
N LEU A 207 -12.58 4.52 10.49
CA LEU A 207 -11.82 5.26 9.48
C LEU A 207 -10.40 5.56 9.98
N ALA A 208 -10.29 6.12 11.18
CA ALA A 208 -9.02 6.45 11.81
C ALA A 208 -8.14 5.22 11.99
N ASP A 209 -8.70 4.13 12.52
CA ASP A 209 -7.97 2.87 12.66
C ASP A 209 -7.50 2.31 11.32
N ALA A 210 -8.33 2.38 10.26
CA ALA A 210 -7.96 1.91 8.94
C ALA A 210 -6.79 2.72 8.36
N ILE A 211 -6.90 4.05 8.39
CA ILE A 211 -5.85 4.97 7.97
C ILE A 211 -4.59 4.81 8.83
N GLN A 212 -4.69 4.55 10.12
CA GLN A 212 -3.49 4.43 10.94
C GLN A 212 -2.79 3.08 10.72
N LEU A 213 -3.55 2.01 10.61
CA LEU A 213 -3.02 0.64 10.55
C LEU A 213 -2.64 0.20 9.14
N HIS A 214 -2.95 0.94 8.07
CA HIS A 214 -2.46 0.59 6.73
C HIS A 214 -0.93 0.65 6.62
N ASP A 215 -0.28 1.39 7.51
CA ASP A 215 1.16 1.58 7.51
C ASP A 215 1.89 0.41 8.18
N GLU A 216 2.86 -0.16 7.47
CA GLU A 216 3.55 -1.40 7.84
C GLU A 216 4.23 -1.32 9.22
N PRO A 217 5.01 -0.27 9.55
CA PRO A 217 5.66 -0.16 10.85
C PRO A 217 4.66 -0.09 12.01
N VAL A 218 3.51 0.57 11.82
CA VAL A 218 2.45 0.66 12.83
C VAL A 218 1.79 -0.70 13.01
N MET A 219 1.34 -1.34 11.93
CA MET A 219 0.73 -2.66 11.95
C MET A 219 1.67 -3.70 12.58
N LYS A 220 2.92 -3.71 12.12
CA LYS A 220 3.97 -4.60 12.63
C LYS A 220 4.23 -4.36 14.11
N GLY A 221 4.34 -3.10 14.54
CA GLY A 221 4.51 -2.75 15.96
C GLY A 221 3.37 -3.29 16.82
N LYS A 222 2.12 -3.11 16.36
CA LYS A 222 0.92 -3.64 17.04
C LYS A 222 0.97 -5.17 17.15
N ILE A 223 1.24 -5.88 16.06
CA ILE A 223 1.32 -7.35 16.07
C ILE A 223 2.45 -7.84 16.97
N MET A 224 3.64 -7.23 16.90
CA MET A 224 4.79 -7.64 17.69
C MET A 224 4.57 -7.45 19.20
N SER A 225 3.69 -6.52 19.59
CA SER A 225 3.32 -6.28 20.99
C SER A 225 2.55 -7.43 21.65
N TRP A 226 1.96 -8.34 20.87
CA TRP A 226 1.16 -9.46 21.38
C TRP A 226 1.98 -10.65 21.91
N GLY A 227 3.32 -10.54 21.92
CA GLY A 227 4.18 -11.64 22.35
C GLY A 227 4.29 -12.74 21.29
N GLU A 228 4.85 -13.89 21.66
CA GLU A 228 5.02 -15.03 20.75
C GLU A 228 3.72 -15.82 20.64
N LEU A 229 3.18 -15.89 19.43
CA LEU A 229 1.96 -16.60 19.09
C LEU A 229 2.27 -17.64 18.00
N SER A 230 1.60 -18.78 18.04
CA SER A 230 1.52 -19.65 16.87
C SER A 230 0.79 -18.93 15.72
N VAL A 231 0.92 -19.43 14.49
CA VAL A 231 0.32 -18.80 13.31
C VAL A 231 -1.19 -18.67 13.45
N ASP A 232 -1.88 -19.73 13.88
CA ASP A 232 -3.33 -19.71 14.01
C ASP A 232 -3.79 -18.76 15.11
N GLN A 233 -3.06 -18.71 16.23
CA GLN A 233 -3.32 -17.72 17.29
C GLN A 233 -3.10 -16.29 16.78
N LEU A 234 -2.05 -16.07 15.97
CA LEU A 234 -1.78 -14.77 15.37
C LEU A 234 -2.89 -14.35 14.39
N ILE A 235 -3.31 -15.24 13.49
CA ILE A 235 -4.40 -14.98 12.54
C ILE A 235 -5.70 -14.66 13.28
N ASP A 236 -6.03 -15.44 14.33
CA ASP A 236 -7.22 -15.20 15.13
C ASP A 236 -7.14 -13.88 15.92
N GLN A 237 -5.96 -13.55 16.46
CA GLN A 237 -5.72 -12.28 17.14
C GLN A 237 -5.86 -11.09 16.18
N VAL A 238 -5.30 -11.19 14.96
CA VAL A 238 -5.48 -10.19 13.90
C VAL A 238 -6.96 -10.03 13.57
N ARG A 239 -7.69 -11.14 13.39
CA ARG A 239 -9.12 -11.13 13.08
C ARG A 239 -9.95 -10.39 14.14
N ARG A 240 -9.60 -10.56 15.42
CA ARG A 240 -10.32 -9.96 16.55
C ARG A 240 -9.92 -8.51 16.86
N GLN A 241 -8.63 -8.17 16.68
CA GLN A 241 -8.06 -6.90 17.15
C GLN A 241 -7.82 -5.86 16.04
N ILE A 242 -7.88 -6.28 14.78
CA ILE A 242 -7.70 -5.42 13.61
C ILE A 242 -9.01 -5.40 12.84
N ASN A 243 -9.63 -4.23 12.77
CA ASN A 243 -10.92 -4.10 12.11
C ASN A 243 -10.82 -4.46 10.61
N PRO A 244 -11.94 -4.85 9.97
CA PRO A 244 -11.92 -5.30 8.58
C PRO A 244 -11.45 -4.23 7.58
N TRP A 245 -11.77 -2.95 7.80
CA TRP A 245 -11.32 -1.85 6.95
C TRP A 245 -9.80 -1.70 6.93
N ALA A 246 -9.16 -1.77 8.09
CA ALA A 246 -7.70 -1.75 8.21
C ALA A 246 -7.07 -2.93 7.48
N ARG A 247 -7.65 -4.13 7.59
CA ARG A 247 -7.16 -5.32 6.88
C ARG A 247 -7.29 -5.18 5.36
N ALA A 248 -8.46 -4.73 4.90
CA ALA A 248 -8.72 -4.51 3.48
C ALA A 248 -7.78 -3.45 2.89
N LEU A 249 -7.68 -2.29 3.53
CA LEU A 249 -6.81 -1.19 3.09
C LEU A 249 -5.33 -1.60 3.12
N PHE A 250 -4.88 -2.27 4.19
CA PHE A 250 -3.50 -2.76 4.28
C PHE A 250 -3.17 -3.70 3.11
N VAL A 251 -4.03 -4.69 2.85
CA VAL A 251 -3.82 -5.61 1.74
C VAL A 251 -3.84 -4.85 0.41
N ALA A 252 -4.86 -4.03 0.16
CA ALA A 252 -5.02 -3.26 -1.07
C ALA A 252 -3.81 -2.37 -1.40
N ASP A 253 -3.28 -1.65 -0.42
CA ASP A 253 -2.08 -0.82 -0.59
C ASP A 253 -0.84 -1.67 -0.88
N LYS A 254 -0.59 -2.73 -0.10
CA LYS A 254 0.64 -3.53 -0.24
C LYS A 254 0.67 -4.43 -1.46
N ILE A 255 -0.49 -4.86 -1.97
CA ILE A 255 -0.53 -5.68 -3.19
C ILE A 255 -0.45 -4.86 -4.46
N GLN A 256 -0.62 -3.53 -4.39
CA GLN A 256 -0.60 -2.69 -5.58
C GLN A 256 0.84 -2.48 -6.08
N ILE A 257 1.26 -3.38 -6.97
CA ILE A 257 2.53 -3.30 -7.71
C ILE A 257 2.23 -2.82 -9.12
N SER A 258 2.94 -1.82 -9.62
CA SER A 258 2.75 -1.36 -11.01
C SER A 258 3.89 -0.45 -11.46
N PRO A 259 4.31 -0.49 -12.74
CA PRO A 259 5.25 0.48 -13.28
C PRO A 259 4.72 1.92 -13.26
N PHE A 260 3.39 2.10 -13.22
CA PHE A 260 2.78 3.42 -13.04
C PHE A 260 2.97 3.99 -11.62
N ARG A 261 3.42 3.17 -10.66
CA ARG A 261 3.88 3.66 -9.36
C ARG A 261 5.32 4.18 -9.41
N LEU A 262 6.02 4.11 -10.53
CA LEU A 262 7.33 4.74 -10.66
C LEU A 262 7.15 6.22 -11.04
N ASN A 263 7.71 7.12 -10.26
CA ASN A 263 7.81 8.52 -10.64
C ASN A 263 8.85 8.72 -11.76
N PRO A 264 8.49 9.31 -12.92
CA PRO A 264 9.42 9.57 -14.02
C PRO A 264 10.58 10.52 -13.69
N ARG A 265 10.44 11.37 -12.66
CA ARG A 265 11.43 12.40 -12.27
C ARG A 265 12.56 11.86 -11.41
N SER A 266 12.34 10.78 -10.65
CA SER A 266 13.26 10.33 -9.59
C SER A 266 13.66 8.85 -9.67
N ASN A 267 13.07 8.06 -10.59
CA ASN A 267 13.46 6.65 -10.77
C ASN A 267 14.62 6.49 -11.77
N THR A 268 15.83 6.42 -11.21
CA THR A 268 17.09 6.12 -11.92
C THR A 268 17.54 4.67 -11.69
N ARG A 269 18.61 4.24 -12.37
CA ARG A 269 19.19 2.90 -12.13
C ARG A 269 19.72 2.76 -10.70
N GLU A 270 20.31 3.82 -10.17
CA GLU A 270 20.83 3.90 -8.80
C GLU A 270 19.70 3.75 -7.77
N ALA A 271 18.58 4.43 -8.01
CA ALA A 271 17.36 4.28 -7.22
C ALA A 271 16.85 2.83 -7.20
N ILE A 272 16.75 2.22 -8.39
CA ILE A 272 16.32 0.82 -8.55
C ILE A 272 17.31 -0.15 -7.87
N ASP A 273 18.61 0.13 -7.88
CA ASP A 273 19.60 -0.73 -7.24
C ASP A 273 19.42 -0.82 -5.70
N VAL A 274 18.82 0.18 -5.06
CA VAL A 274 18.81 0.30 -3.59
C VAL A 274 17.42 0.30 -2.94
N GLU A 275 16.33 0.53 -3.69
CA GLU A 275 14.96 0.57 -3.16
C GLU A 275 14.11 -0.63 -3.64
N PRO A 276 13.83 -1.63 -2.79
CA PRO A 276 13.07 -2.84 -3.17
C PRO A 276 11.70 -2.58 -3.77
N HIS A 277 10.99 -1.52 -3.34
CA HIS A 277 9.67 -1.22 -3.89
C HIS A 277 9.76 -0.67 -5.32
N ALA A 278 10.77 0.13 -5.62
CA ALA A 278 11.00 0.63 -6.97
C ALA A 278 11.37 -0.53 -7.90
N VAL A 279 12.18 -1.50 -7.44
CA VAL A 279 12.45 -2.74 -8.18
C VAL A 279 11.17 -3.48 -8.53
N ALA A 280 10.32 -3.77 -7.54
CA ALA A 280 9.10 -4.53 -7.77
C ALA A 280 8.13 -3.83 -8.73
N ASN A 281 7.96 -2.51 -8.59
CA ASN A 281 7.14 -1.71 -9.50
C ASN A 281 7.71 -1.66 -10.92
N HIS A 282 9.04 -1.62 -11.06
CA HIS A 282 9.71 -1.61 -12.37
C HIS A 282 9.50 -2.89 -13.18
N ILE A 283 9.53 -4.03 -12.49
CA ILE A 283 9.57 -5.35 -13.13
C ILE A 283 8.23 -6.10 -13.06
N GLY A 284 7.27 -5.57 -12.32
CA GLY A 284 6.07 -6.31 -11.93
C GLY A 284 4.81 -5.46 -11.98
N ARG A 285 3.68 -6.13 -12.16
CA ARG A 285 2.36 -5.52 -12.08
C ARG A 285 1.40 -6.49 -11.40
N ALA A 286 0.74 -6.01 -10.36
CA ALA A 286 -0.41 -6.69 -9.80
C ALA A 286 -1.57 -6.60 -10.78
N LYS A 287 -2.09 -7.75 -11.18
CA LYS A 287 -3.21 -7.86 -12.11
C LYS A 287 -4.52 -7.96 -11.35
N GLU A 288 -4.61 -8.94 -10.46
CA GLU A 288 -5.82 -9.21 -9.71
C GLU A 288 -5.57 -10.07 -8.46
N LEU A 289 -6.51 -9.98 -7.53
CA LEU A 289 -6.66 -10.89 -6.41
C LEU A 289 -8.05 -11.55 -6.51
N VAL A 290 -8.08 -12.86 -6.71
CA VAL A 290 -9.31 -13.63 -6.93
C VAL A 290 -9.47 -14.67 -5.84
N LEU A 291 -10.71 -14.87 -5.37
CA LEU A 291 -11.05 -16.00 -4.49
C LEU A 291 -11.61 -17.15 -5.33
N SER A 292 -11.25 -18.38 -5.00
CA SER A 292 -11.95 -19.54 -5.54
C SER A 292 -13.44 -19.50 -5.17
N PRO A 293 -14.32 -20.15 -5.94
CA PRO A 293 -15.75 -20.20 -5.61
C PRO A 293 -16.05 -20.77 -4.22
N ASP A 294 -15.27 -21.76 -3.78
CA ASP A 294 -15.37 -22.31 -2.42
C ASP A 294 -14.69 -21.45 -1.35
N ARG A 295 -14.05 -20.34 -1.78
CA ARG A 295 -13.30 -19.35 -0.99
C ARG A 295 -12.15 -19.94 -0.16
N LYS A 296 -11.76 -21.20 -0.37
CA LYS A 296 -10.65 -21.83 0.33
C LYS A 296 -9.30 -21.45 -0.24
N HIS A 297 -9.28 -20.85 -1.42
CA HIS A 297 -8.08 -20.43 -2.11
C HIS A 297 -8.17 -18.98 -2.56
N ALA A 298 -7.06 -18.28 -2.50
CA ALA A 298 -6.88 -16.96 -3.10
C ALA A 298 -5.77 -17.05 -4.14
N PHE A 299 -5.95 -16.34 -5.25
CA PHE A 299 -4.98 -16.27 -6.33
C PHE A 299 -4.56 -14.81 -6.46
N PHE A 300 -3.30 -14.53 -6.14
CA PHE A 300 -2.70 -13.23 -6.37
C PHE A 300 -1.87 -13.31 -7.65
N VAL A 301 -2.39 -12.70 -8.72
CA VAL A 301 -1.78 -12.77 -10.04
C VAL A 301 -0.85 -11.58 -10.23
N LEU A 302 0.44 -11.87 -10.38
CA LEU A 302 1.51 -10.92 -10.65
C LEU A 302 2.02 -11.11 -12.07
N GLU A 303 1.82 -10.11 -12.90
CA GLU A 303 2.47 -10.05 -14.21
C GLU A 303 3.93 -9.60 -14.03
N ILE A 304 4.86 -10.40 -14.51
CA ILE A 304 6.29 -10.04 -14.55
C ILE A 304 6.61 -9.51 -15.95
N MET A 305 7.26 -8.36 -15.98
CA MET A 305 7.75 -7.76 -17.21
C MET A 305 9.12 -8.32 -17.56
N THR A 306 9.15 -9.19 -18.56
CA THR A 306 10.38 -9.73 -19.14
C THR A 306 10.90 -8.85 -20.28
N GLU A 307 10.02 -8.04 -20.88
CA GLU A 307 10.35 -6.98 -21.85
C GLU A 307 9.60 -5.67 -21.53
N MET A 308 10.18 -4.54 -21.93
CA MET A 308 9.57 -3.22 -21.76
C MET A 308 8.60 -2.94 -22.91
N LEU A 309 7.38 -2.52 -22.54
CA LEU A 309 6.45 -1.93 -23.49
C LEU A 309 6.93 -0.54 -23.93
N ASP A 310 6.57 -0.13 -25.15
CA ASP A 310 6.94 1.17 -25.72
C ASP A 310 6.57 2.33 -24.79
N GLN A 311 5.33 2.35 -24.27
CA GLN A 311 4.90 3.35 -23.29
C GLN A 311 5.78 3.42 -22.04
N HIS A 312 6.30 2.30 -21.55
CA HIS A 312 7.17 2.28 -20.37
C HIS A 312 8.60 2.71 -20.74
N ARG A 313 9.05 2.38 -21.95
CA ARG A 313 10.34 2.81 -22.48
C ARG A 313 10.37 4.33 -22.71
N GLU A 314 9.27 4.91 -23.19
CA GLU A 314 9.12 6.35 -23.34
C GLU A 314 9.11 7.07 -21.99
N MET A 315 8.42 6.49 -21.00
CA MET A 315 8.33 7.04 -19.65
C MET A 315 9.64 6.93 -18.86
N PHE A 316 10.39 5.82 -19.03
CA PHE A 316 11.63 5.53 -18.29
C PHE A 316 12.77 5.07 -19.23
N PRO A 317 13.26 5.93 -20.14
CA PRO A 317 14.26 5.54 -21.13
C PRO A 317 15.59 5.10 -20.48
N GLY A 318 15.93 5.66 -19.31
CA GLY A 318 17.12 5.29 -18.54
C GLY A 318 17.05 3.87 -17.93
N LEU A 319 15.86 3.31 -17.78
CA LEU A 319 15.64 1.96 -17.26
C LEU A 319 15.47 0.91 -18.37
N ALA A 320 15.62 1.31 -19.63
CA ALA A 320 15.66 0.40 -20.77
C ALA A 320 17.06 -0.22 -20.95
N GLN A 321 17.10 -1.52 -21.20
CA GLN A 321 18.29 -2.26 -21.61
C GLN A 321 18.03 -2.92 -22.96
N GLN A 322 18.92 -2.70 -23.93
CA GLN A 322 18.88 -3.50 -25.16
C GLN A 322 19.21 -4.95 -24.81
N SER A 323 18.42 -5.88 -25.33
CA SER A 323 18.73 -7.29 -25.19
C SER A 323 20.05 -7.60 -25.90
N SER A 324 20.85 -8.46 -25.28
CA SER A 324 22.10 -8.97 -25.86
C SER A 324 21.87 -10.03 -26.94
N ASP A 325 20.67 -10.62 -26.98
CA ASP A 325 20.25 -11.45 -28.10
C ASP A 325 19.89 -10.57 -29.30
N GLN A 326 20.17 -11.01 -30.52
CA GLN A 326 19.90 -10.28 -31.77
C GLN A 326 18.39 -10.09 -32.06
N SER A 327 17.52 -10.30 -31.06
CA SER A 327 16.07 -10.18 -31.17
C SER A 327 15.58 -8.74 -31.32
N GLY A 328 16.42 -7.75 -30.99
CA GLY A 328 16.03 -6.35 -30.96
C GLY A 328 15.08 -5.98 -29.82
N ARG A 329 14.75 -6.92 -28.93
CA ARG A 329 13.85 -6.70 -27.78
C ARG A 329 14.51 -5.79 -26.74
N VAL A 330 13.70 -4.98 -26.07
CA VAL A 330 14.13 -4.10 -24.98
C VAL A 330 13.68 -4.69 -23.66
N LYS A 331 14.62 -4.94 -22.74
CA LYS A 331 14.38 -5.53 -21.43
C LYS A 331 14.39 -4.46 -20.34
N PRO A 332 13.65 -4.64 -19.23
CA PRO A 332 13.76 -3.74 -18.09
C PRO A 332 15.13 -3.88 -17.44
N TYR A 333 15.67 -2.77 -16.93
CA TYR A 333 16.91 -2.74 -16.17
C TYR A 333 16.89 -3.77 -15.04
N ALA A 334 17.84 -4.71 -15.07
CA ALA A 334 18.12 -5.60 -13.96
C ALA A 334 19.03 -4.89 -12.93
N PRO A 335 18.66 -4.84 -11.63
CA PRO A 335 19.52 -4.28 -10.59
C PRO A 335 20.92 -4.92 -10.53
N LYS A 336 21.95 -4.18 -10.09
CA LYS A 336 23.35 -4.68 -10.04
C LYS A 336 23.51 -5.99 -9.30
N TRP A 337 22.93 -6.09 -8.11
CA TRP A 337 23.02 -7.29 -7.28
C TRP A 337 22.40 -8.51 -7.99
N MET A 338 21.36 -8.30 -8.81
CA MET A 338 20.77 -9.36 -9.63
C MET A 338 21.73 -9.76 -10.74
N GLN A 339 22.27 -8.78 -11.48
CA GLN A 339 23.26 -9.06 -12.50
C GLN A 339 24.45 -9.84 -11.93
N GLU A 340 24.92 -9.50 -10.72
CA GLU A 340 26.01 -10.20 -10.03
C GLU A 340 25.65 -11.63 -9.62
N GLN A 341 24.46 -11.84 -9.05
CA GLN A 341 23.97 -13.16 -8.64
C GLN A 341 23.88 -14.14 -9.82
N TYR A 342 23.52 -13.65 -11.01
CA TYR A 342 23.34 -14.46 -12.21
C TYR A 342 24.51 -14.41 -13.20
N LYS A 343 25.56 -13.61 -12.93
CA LYS A 343 26.82 -13.57 -13.71
C LYS A 343 27.75 -14.77 -13.47
N GLY A 344 27.53 -15.54 -12.40
CA GLY A 344 28.46 -16.57 -11.92
C GLY A 344 28.10 -18.04 -12.23
N GLY A 345 26.96 -18.32 -12.88
CA GLY A 345 26.51 -19.69 -13.13
C GLY A 345 26.86 -20.19 -14.53
N ALA A 346 27.43 -21.39 -14.64
CA ALA A 346 27.67 -22.11 -15.91
C ALA A 346 26.39 -22.54 -16.65
N PHE A 347 25.23 -22.02 -16.25
CA PHE A 347 23.94 -22.26 -16.86
C PHE A 347 23.25 -20.90 -17.04
N PRO A 348 22.76 -20.57 -18.25
CA PRO A 348 21.84 -19.47 -18.41
C PRO A 348 20.56 -19.87 -17.68
N ILE A 349 20.43 -19.50 -16.41
CA ILE A 349 19.13 -19.57 -15.73
C ILE A 349 18.21 -18.71 -16.60
N PRO A 350 17.10 -19.27 -17.13
CA PRO A 350 16.16 -18.51 -17.93
C PRO A 350 15.83 -17.22 -17.20
N TYR A 351 16.02 -16.09 -17.89
CA TYR A 351 15.92 -14.74 -17.33
C TYR A 351 14.67 -14.61 -16.45
N ASN A 352 13.56 -15.23 -16.85
CA ASN A 352 12.27 -15.27 -16.15
C ASN A 352 12.34 -15.83 -14.72
N HIS A 353 13.05 -16.94 -14.47
CA HIS A 353 13.16 -17.52 -13.12
C HIS A 353 13.92 -16.61 -12.14
N ALA A 354 14.87 -15.84 -12.65
CA ALA A 354 15.60 -14.88 -11.84
C ALA A 354 14.70 -13.72 -11.34
N TYR A 355 13.71 -13.31 -12.13
CA TYR A 355 12.73 -12.30 -11.73
C TYR A 355 11.70 -12.85 -10.74
N GLU A 356 11.28 -14.09 -10.89
CA GLU A 356 10.33 -14.76 -9.99
C GLU A 356 10.92 -14.92 -8.58
N ASP A 357 12.16 -15.41 -8.50
CA ASP A 357 12.88 -15.53 -7.23
C ASP A 357 13.22 -14.17 -6.64
N MET A 358 13.43 -13.14 -7.47
CA MET A 358 13.59 -11.76 -7.02
C MET A 358 12.30 -11.17 -6.44
N VAL A 359 11.18 -11.19 -7.17
CA VAL A 359 9.91 -10.65 -6.67
C VAL A 359 9.50 -11.41 -5.42
N SER A 360 9.70 -12.73 -5.41
CA SER A 360 9.51 -13.51 -4.20
C SER A 360 10.45 -13.07 -3.07
N SER A 361 11.75 -12.92 -3.28
CA SER A 361 12.69 -12.59 -2.19
C SER A 361 12.57 -11.14 -1.69
N LEU A 362 12.28 -10.18 -2.57
CA LEU A 362 12.09 -8.77 -2.22
C LEU A 362 10.72 -8.51 -1.57
N TYR A 363 9.68 -9.18 -2.06
CA TYR A 363 8.30 -8.84 -1.73
C TYR A 363 7.66 -9.82 -0.74
N HIS A 364 8.17 -11.04 -0.57
CA HIS A 364 7.57 -11.98 0.38
C HIS A 364 7.72 -11.52 1.83
N ASP A 365 8.90 -11.01 2.25
CA ASP A 365 9.07 -10.38 3.58
C ASP A 365 8.06 -9.23 3.82
N ARG A 366 7.68 -8.51 2.76
CA ARG A 366 6.73 -7.37 2.80
C ARG A 366 5.27 -7.81 2.78
N LEU A 367 4.95 -8.86 2.04
CA LEU A 367 3.59 -9.38 1.89
C LEU A 367 3.19 -10.36 2.97
N VAL A 368 4.10 -10.86 3.81
CA VAL A 368 3.75 -11.79 4.90
C VAL A 368 2.66 -11.22 5.80
N LEU A 369 2.72 -9.92 6.12
CA LEU A 369 1.65 -9.27 6.85
C LEU A 369 0.34 -9.26 6.04
N SER A 370 0.40 -8.95 4.75
CA SER A 370 -0.76 -9.00 3.85
C SER A 370 -1.37 -10.40 3.76
N TYR A 371 -0.58 -11.48 3.75
CA TYR A 371 -1.08 -12.85 3.77
C TYR A 371 -1.76 -13.18 5.10
N ILE A 372 -1.18 -12.76 6.24
CA ILE A 372 -1.82 -12.89 7.55
C ILE A 372 -3.15 -12.12 7.58
N MET A 373 -3.19 -10.91 7.02
CA MET A 373 -4.43 -10.12 6.91
C MET A 373 -5.46 -10.84 6.04
N LEU A 374 -5.07 -11.41 4.90
CA LEU A 374 -5.95 -12.20 4.03
C LEU A 374 -6.52 -13.43 4.75
N PHE A 375 -5.70 -14.22 5.44
CA PHE A 375 -6.19 -15.35 6.23
C PHE A 375 -7.13 -14.92 7.37
N ALA A 376 -6.87 -13.76 7.98
CA ALA A 376 -7.74 -13.22 9.02
C ALA A 376 -9.07 -12.71 8.44
N SER A 377 -9.06 -12.09 7.26
CA SER A 377 -10.24 -11.58 6.55
C SER A 377 -11.11 -12.68 5.95
N PHE A 378 -10.53 -13.84 5.63
CA PHE A 378 -11.23 -14.98 5.05
C PHE A 378 -10.92 -16.24 5.88
N PRO A 379 -11.66 -16.50 6.98
CA PRO A 379 -11.36 -17.61 7.90
C PRO A 379 -11.39 -19.02 7.26
N GLN A 380 -12.09 -19.17 6.15
CA GLN A 380 -12.15 -20.39 5.33
C GLN A 380 -10.93 -20.58 4.43
N LEU A 381 -10.13 -19.53 4.21
CA LEU A 381 -8.97 -19.53 3.34
C LEU A 381 -7.89 -20.46 3.89
N ARG A 382 -7.41 -21.37 3.03
CA ARG A 382 -6.41 -22.39 3.35
C ARG A 382 -5.08 -22.12 2.67
N ARG A 383 -5.12 -21.62 1.43
CA ARG A 383 -3.91 -21.32 0.65
C ARG A 383 -4.05 -20.05 -0.16
N ILE A 384 -2.94 -19.39 -0.37
CA ILE A 384 -2.76 -18.26 -1.28
C ILE A 384 -1.77 -18.72 -2.34
N TYR A 385 -2.17 -18.65 -3.60
CA TYR A 385 -1.32 -18.91 -4.74
C TYR A 385 -0.83 -17.57 -5.27
N VAL A 386 0.48 -17.33 -5.21
CA VAL A 386 1.12 -16.22 -5.94
C VAL A 386 1.50 -16.76 -7.30
N VAL A 387 0.80 -16.28 -8.33
CA VAL A 387 0.92 -16.77 -9.70
C VAL A 387 1.71 -15.73 -10.49
N PHE A 388 2.83 -16.14 -11.09
CA PHE A 388 3.61 -15.28 -11.96
C PHE A 388 3.20 -15.52 -13.42
N GLN A 389 2.80 -14.45 -14.10
CA GLN A 389 2.45 -14.49 -15.52
C GLN A 389 3.49 -13.70 -16.31
N ASP A 390 4.11 -14.30 -17.32
CA ASP A 390 4.91 -13.54 -18.30
C ASP A 390 3.97 -12.76 -19.22
N ARG A 391 4.11 -11.43 -19.24
CA ARG A 391 3.24 -10.53 -19.99
C ARG A 391 3.32 -10.71 -21.51
N LEU A 392 4.39 -11.34 -22.04
CA LEU A 392 4.67 -11.45 -23.47
C LEU A 392 4.80 -12.88 -24.00
N ALA A 393 4.36 -13.89 -23.23
CA ALA A 393 4.06 -15.19 -23.83
C ALA A 393 3.03 -14.98 -24.95
N THR A 394 3.45 -15.18 -26.20
CA THR A 394 2.69 -14.81 -27.41
C THR A 394 1.26 -15.35 -27.39
N PRO A 395 0.26 -14.61 -27.93
CA PRO A 395 -1.13 -15.10 -28.08
C PRO A 395 -1.28 -16.42 -28.86
N GLU A 396 -0.27 -16.79 -29.66
CA GLU A 396 -0.23 -18.07 -30.38
C GLU A 396 0.16 -19.26 -29.47
N MET A 397 0.75 -19.00 -28.29
CA MET A 397 0.98 -19.99 -27.22
C MET A 397 -0.02 -19.82 -26.06
N ALA A 398 -0.53 -18.61 -25.85
CA ALA A 398 -1.69 -18.33 -25.02
C ALA A 398 -2.96 -18.40 -25.88
N SER A 399 -3.30 -19.61 -26.34
CA SER A 399 -4.57 -19.85 -27.05
C SER A 399 -5.72 -19.16 -26.31
N ALA A 400 -6.65 -18.57 -27.06
CA ALA A 400 -7.79 -17.82 -26.56
C ALA A 400 -8.63 -18.55 -25.47
N GLU A 401 -8.43 -19.86 -25.29
CA GLU A 401 -8.96 -20.66 -24.20
C GLU A 401 -8.36 -20.35 -22.81
N GLY A 402 -7.13 -19.81 -22.70
CA GLY A 402 -6.42 -19.61 -21.42
C GLY A 402 -6.72 -18.31 -20.68
N LEU A 403 -7.28 -17.30 -21.36
CA LEU A 403 -7.76 -16.06 -20.73
C LEU A 403 -9.29 -16.03 -20.64
N GLU A 404 -10.01 -16.71 -21.53
CA GLU A 404 -11.45 -16.96 -21.36
C GLU A 404 -11.75 -18.01 -20.26
N SER A 405 -10.79 -18.86 -19.86
CA SER A 405 -10.95 -19.82 -18.75
C SER A 405 -10.92 -19.19 -17.36
N ILE A 406 -10.47 -17.92 -17.23
CA ILE A 406 -10.67 -17.10 -16.02
C ILE A 406 -12.00 -16.33 -16.13
N LYS A 407 -12.91 -16.65 -17.06
CA LYS A 407 -14.34 -16.46 -16.79
C LYS A 407 -14.73 -17.58 -15.85
N ILE A 408 -14.94 -17.25 -14.58
CA ILE A 408 -15.55 -18.12 -13.56
C ILE A 408 -16.91 -18.58 -14.11
N ARG A 409 -16.91 -19.67 -14.89
CA ARG A 409 -18.14 -20.32 -15.35
C ARG A 409 -18.68 -21.09 -14.17
N GLU A 410 -19.91 -20.76 -13.82
CA GLU A 410 -20.69 -21.37 -12.76
C GLU A 410 -20.57 -22.91 -12.82
N GLY A 411 -19.98 -23.51 -11.79
CA GLY A 411 -20.40 -24.84 -11.35
C GLY A 411 -19.38 -25.97 -11.36
N ASN A 412 -18.22 -25.92 -12.03
CA ASN A 412 -17.24 -27.02 -11.96
C ASN A 412 -15.80 -26.54 -12.13
N LEU A 413 -15.02 -26.52 -11.04
CA LEU A 413 -13.59 -26.25 -11.05
C LEU A 413 -12.84 -27.58 -10.94
N ASN A 414 -12.26 -28.04 -12.05
CA ASN A 414 -11.21 -29.04 -12.02
C ASN A 414 -9.87 -28.32 -11.88
N LEU A 415 -9.13 -28.54 -10.79
CA LEU A 415 -7.87 -27.87 -10.48
C LEU A 415 -6.78 -28.08 -11.55
N THR A 416 -6.93 -29.10 -12.40
CA THR A 416 -6.08 -29.35 -13.57
C THR A 416 -6.28 -28.34 -14.70
N ASP A 417 -7.43 -27.64 -14.75
CA ASP A 417 -7.76 -26.70 -15.83
C ASP A 417 -7.28 -25.27 -15.51
N LEU A 418 -6.95 -24.99 -14.24
CA LEU A 418 -6.23 -23.77 -13.79
C LEU A 418 -4.71 -23.88 -13.98
N LEU A 419 -4.21 -25.04 -14.39
CA LEU A 419 -2.83 -25.22 -14.87
C LEU A 419 -2.89 -25.40 -16.40
N PRO A 420 -3.19 -24.35 -17.19
CA PRO A 420 -3.08 -24.47 -18.62
C PRO A 420 -1.60 -24.64 -18.99
N SER A 421 -1.36 -25.37 -20.07
CA SER A 421 -0.09 -25.85 -20.63
C SER A 421 0.93 -24.76 -21.07
N GLY A 422 1.03 -23.66 -20.33
CA GLY A 422 2.03 -22.60 -20.50
C GLY A 422 3.04 -22.58 -19.35
N ASP A 423 4.17 -21.90 -19.56
CA ASP A 423 5.23 -21.72 -18.55
C ASP A 423 4.75 -20.82 -17.39
N TRP A 424 3.96 -21.39 -16.48
CA TRP A 424 3.57 -20.78 -15.22
C TRP A 424 4.51 -21.25 -14.10
N SER A 425 5.04 -20.30 -13.33
CA SER A 425 5.66 -20.56 -12.04
C SER A 425 4.84 -19.89 -10.93
N GLY A 426 4.99 -20.36 -9.70
CA GLY A 426 4.27 -19.77 -8.59
C GLY A 426 4.73 -20.27 -7.25
N LYS A 427 4.31 -19.58 -6.20
CA LYS A 427 4.51 -20.00 -4.80
C LYS A 427 3.16 -20.28 -4.15
N THR A 428 3.07 -21.44 -3.52
CA THR A 428 1.93 -21.77 -2.66
C THR A 428 2.27 -21.36 -1.25
N ILE A 429 1.46 -20.48 -0.69
CA ILE A 429 1.56 -20.02 0.68
C ILE A 429 0.39 -20.59 1.46
N ASP A 430 0.68 -21.46 2.43
CA ASP A 430 -0.30 -21.86 3.43
C ASP A 430 -0.08 -21.10 4.76
N ARG A 431 -0.99 -21.30 5.71
CA ARG A 431 -0.92 -20.64 7.02
C ARG A 431 0.42 -20.92 7.72
N THR A 432 0.86 -22.17 7.74
CA THR A 432 2.11 -22.59 8.38
C THR A 432 3.29 -21.84 7.78
N SER A 433 3.44 -21.85 6.45
CA SER A 433 4.52 -21.17 5.74
C SER A 433 4.53 -19.66 5.99
N ALA A 434 3.35 -19.01 6.02
CA ALA A 434 3.24 -17.58 6.28
C ALA A 434 3.74 -17.24 7.70
N GLY A 435 3.41 -18.07 8.69
CA GLY A 435 3.84 -17.82 10.05
C GLY A 435 5.27 -18.26 10.37
N GLU A 436 5.81 -19.28 9.73
CA GLU A 436 7.25 -19.59 9.77
C GLU A 436 8.06 -18.40 9.26
N HIS A 437 7.62 -17.81 8.15
CA HIS A 437 8.25 -16.63 7.58
C HIS A 437 8.12 -15.40 8.48
N PHE A 438 6.95 -15.20 9.08
CA PHE A 438 6.75 -14.16 10.09
C PHE A 438 7.68 -14.35 11.31
N ALA A 439 7.86 -15.58 11.78
CA ALA A 439 8.78 -15.90 12.88
C ALA A 439 10.24 -15.59 12.50
N MET A 440 10.65 -15.87 11.26
CA MET A 440 11.97 -15.47 10.75
C MET A 440 12.13 -13.94 10.73
N MET A 441 11.13 -13.21 10.24
CA MET A 441 11.14 -11.74 10.25
C MET A 441 11.30 -11.19 11.68
N ARG A 442 10.61 -11.79 12.66
CA ARG A 442 10.72 -11.41 14.09
C ARG A 442 12.12 -11.65 14.64
N LYS A 443 12.72 -12.82 14.38
CA LYS A 443 14.10 -13.14 14.80
C LYS A 443 15.10 -12.13 14.22
N LYS A 444 14.99 -11.81 12.93
CA LYS A 444 15.83 -10.76 12.30
C LYS A 444 15.66 -9.40 12.98
N HIS A 445 14.44 -9.05 13.39
CA HIS A 445 14.16 -7.78 14.08
C HIS A 445 14.81 -7.73 15.48
N VAL A 446 14.67 -8.79 16.29
CA VAL A 446 15.30 -8.89 17.62
C VAL A 446 16.83 -8.82 17.51
N LEU A 447 17.44 -9.51 16.54
CA LEU A 447 18.88 -9.44 16.34
C LEU A 447 19.37 -8.04 15.95
N LYS A 448 18.57 -7.30 15.16
CA LYS A 448 18.88 -5.90 14.80
C LYS A 448 18.75 -4.95 16.00
N SER A 449 17.76 -5.14 16.87
CA SER A 449 17.61 -4.29 18.07
C SER A 449 18.73 -4.53 19.07
N LEU A 450 19.10 -5.79 19.33
CA LEU A 450 20.20 -6.15 20.22
C LEU A 450 21.56 -5.57 19.77
N ARG A 451 21.82 -5.54 18.45
CA ARG A 451 23.04 -4.92 17.88
C ARG A 451 23.06 -3.40 18.01
N LYS A 452 21.90 -2.76 18.10
CA LYS A 452 21.80 -1.31 18.31
C LYS A 452 21.95 -0.91 19.77
N SER A 453 21.53 -1.77 20.70
CA SER A 453 21.68 -1.54 22.15
C SER A 453 23.07 -1.89 22.71
N SER A 454 23.90 -2.60 21.93
CA SER A 454 25.27 -2.97 22.32
C SER A 454 26.35 -2.00 21.80
N LYS A 455 25.96 -0.85 21.27
CA LYS A 455 26.81 0.26 20.82
C LYS A 455 26.36 1.52 21.53
#